data_AF-A0A3A8JBH8-F1
#
_entry.id   AF-A0A3A8JBH8-F1
#
_cell.length_a   1.000
_cell.length_b   1.000
_cell.length_c   1.000
_cell.angle_alpha   90.00
_cell.angle_beta   90.00
_cell.angle_gamma   90.00
#
_symmetry.space_group_name_H-M   'P 1'
#
loop_
_entity.id
_entity.type
_entity.pdbx_description
1 polymer ?
#
loop_
_entity_poly.entity_id
_entity_poly.type
_entity_poly.pdbx_seq_one_letter_code
_entity_poly.pdbx_strand_id
1 'polypeptide(L)'
;MKSSGRTWAVMCVVGGLLLGGCDSSRGPIAPLPDAGTQADAGVPEPLPCERTQGVCVGAKRALVDGVPEVVCTARSYGSSFEGAETRCDGLDNDCDGVADPSTWTDVASLQWNPYASMVDSLPVEGGFLVAASVGSGRIQVVRLDTALAGVATTNVEVETGIPATVTQLVRTSRGPALFHVTAGATADSSRGHLTQLDEQGVPVVRQESGREDAVLFEQPAQAVPAFVGVSVDGSRVLTVWTSGHPVSGLSHELLGSVADPSGEVRVVPRVLVQRQSQDGALFAPSVLALDDGNFLVMVVEDRGFEQTTLIHLRRYDRDLSPAGEERVLSVGYSPMPVLLRENPSADGTPGEPILLLRDVSGGSRKLLRVRSLFDGGAPETLVERMTTAAMESPWFSATMTSRGLQTTWLSAQYDYSLPGDSFLFGQGRLWGRSPTGAVTDWTPGAGLMPLHRQQEWVLMHELSGQWMGAFLMTATANPPTYTLKSLRYCAP
;
A
#
# COMPACT_ATOMS: atom_id res chain seq x y z
N MET A 1 35.80 -53.82 9.23
CA MET A 1 35.28 -54.39 7.96
C MET A 1 34.77 -53.22 7.14
N LYS A 2 35.56 -52.73 6.17
CA LYS A 2 35.40 -52.91 4.69
C LYS A 2 33.99 -52.44 4.21
N SER A 3 33.79 -51.57 3.22
CA SER A 3 34.65 -51.08 2.13
C SER A 3 34.00 -49.93 1.32
N SER A 4 34.85 -49.06 0.73
CA SER A 4 34.84 -48.43 -0.63
C SER A 4 33.57 -47.76 -1.20
N GLY A 5 33.58 -46.64 -1.94
CA GLY A 5 34.64 -45.92 -2.66
C GLY A 5 34.41 -45.88 -4.19
N ARG A 6 34.86 -44.78 -4.85
CA ARG A 6 35.08 -44.49 -6.31
C ARG A 6 34.00 -43.59 -6.96
N THR A 7 34.21 -42.35 -7.42
CA THR A 7 35.18 -41.67 -8.33
C THR A 7 35.39 -42.30 -9.72
N TRP A 8 35.11 -41.51 -10.75
CA TRP A 8 35.52 -41.74 -12.15
C TRP A 8 36.22 -40.50 -12.71
N ALA A 9 37.40 -40.74 -13.29
CA ALA A 9 38.20 -39.85 -14.13
C ALA A 9 38.62 -40.66 -15.37
N VAL A 10 38.66 -40.02 -16.55
CA VAL A 10 39.23 -40.54 -17.81
C VAL A 10 39.76 -39.29 -18.55
N MET A 11 41.05 -38.95 -18.60
CA MET A 11 42.27 -39.51 -19.23
C MET A 11 42.34 -39.43 -20.76
N CYS A 12 43.31 -38.63 -21.23
CA CYS A 12 43.76 -38.40 -22.60
C CYS A 12 44.46 -39.61 -23.23
N VAL A 13 44.51 -39.65 -24.57
CA VAL A 13 45.42 -40.50 -25.35
C VAL A 13 46.19 -39.63 -26.35
N VAL A 14 47.51 -39.80 -26.34
CA VAL A 14 48.49 -39.32 -27.34
C VAL A 14 48.96 -40.55 -28.13
N GLY A 15 49.17 -40.39 -29.44
CA GLY A 15 49.90 -41.36 -30.26
C GLY A 15 50.39 -40.72 -31.55
N GLY A 16 51.71 -40.57 -31.69
CA GLY A 16 52.37 -40.19 -32.93
C GLY A 16 52.99 -41.41 -33.64
N LEU A 17 53.32 -41.27 -34.93
CA LEU A 17 54.31 -42.10 -35.62
C LEU A 17 54.91 -41.36 -36.83
N LEU A 18 56.22 -41.52 -37.02
CA LEU A 18 57.11 -40.95 -38.04
C LEU A 18 57.22 -41.86 -39.29
N LEU A 19 57.56 -41.28 -40.47
CA LEU A 19 58.79 -41.54 -41.28
C LEU A 19 58.63 -41.36 -42.81
N GLY A 20 59.66 -40.75 -43.43
CA GLY A 20 60.15 -40.95 -44.82
C GLY A 20 59.46 -40.13 -45.92
N GLY A 21 60.13 -39.47 -46.88
CA GLY A 21 61.52 -39.42 -47.32
C GLY A 21 61.65 -38.46 -48.53
N CYS A 22 62.88 -38.05 -48.85
CA CYS A 22 63.29 -37.01 -49.79
C CYS A 22 63.02 -37.28 -51.29
N ASP A 23 62.85 -36.22 -52.10
CA ASP A 23 63.71 -36.02 -53.29
C ASP A 23 63.73 -34.56 -53.79
N SER A 24 64.80 -34.21 -54.51
CA SER A 24 65.27 -32.85 -54.80
C SER A 24 65.27 -32.55 -56.30
N SER A 25 64.85 -31.36 -56.75
CA SER A 25 65.40 -30.77 -57.99
C SER A 25 65.19 -29.27 -58.15
N ARG A 26 66.24 -28.64 -58.70
CA ARG A 26 66.58 -27.21 -58.86
C ARG A 26 65.68 -26.37 -59.79
N GLY A 27 65.57 -25.07 -59.47
CA GLY A 27 65.88 -23.97 -60.40
C GLY A 27 64.72 -23.14 -60.97
N PRO A 28 64.96 -21.88 -61.40
CA PRO A 28 64.21 -20.71 -60.90
C PRO A 28 63.44 -19.92 -61.98
N ILE A 29 62.27 -19.36 -61.64
CA ILE A 29 61.66 -18.23 -62.37
C ILE A 29 60.88 -17.34 -61.39
N ALA A 30 61.36 -16.12 -61.17
CA ALA A 30 60.51 -14.95 -60.94
C ALA A 30 60.40 -14.22 -62.30
N PRO A 31 59.40 -13.35 -62.58
CA PRO A 31 58.53 -12.62 -61.64
C PRO A 31 57.04 -12.56 -62.07
N LEU A 32 56.17 -12.13 -61.16
CA LEU A 32 55.07 -11.17 -61.41
C LEU A 32 54.45 -10.82 -60.06
N PRO A 33 54.38 -9.53 -59.67
CA PRO A 33 53.69 -9.13 -58.46
C PRO A 33 52.19 -9.25 -58.72
N ASP A 34 51.55 -10.22 -58.06
CA ASP A 34 50.10 -10.27 -58.04
C ASP A 34 49.62 -9.09 -57.18
N ALA A 35 49.17 -8.06 -57.88
CA ALA A 35 48.49 -6.92 -57.30
C ALA A 35 47.14 -7.42 -56.79
N GLY A 36 47.11 -7.82 -55.52
CA GLY A 36 45.94 -8.43 -54.93
C GLY A 36 45.91 -8.41 -53.41
N THR A 37 46.61 -7.48 -52.74
CA THR A 37 46.18 -7.09 -51.40
C THR A 37 44.94 -6.21 -51.54
N GLN A 38 43.79 -6.83 -51.84
CA GLN A 38 42.60 -6.39 -51.12
C GLN A 38 42.91 -6.76 -49.66
N ALA A 39 43.51 -5.81 -48.95
CA ALA A 39 43.26 -5.70 -47.54
C ALA A 39 41.75 -5.85 -47.42
N ASP A 40 41.33 -6.90 -46.71
CA ASP A 40 40.02 -6.99 -46.11
C ASP A 40 39.68 -5.57 -45.66
N ALA A 41 38.80 -4.89 -46.41
CA ALA A 41 38.35 -3.56 -46.08
C ALA A 41 37.44 -3.79 -44.89
N GLY A 42 38.08 -4.02 -43.73
CA GLY A 42 37.45 -4.44 -42.51
C GLY A 42 36.31 -3.49 -42.28
N VAL A 43 35.10 -4.04 -42.28
CA VAL A 43 33.90 -3.30 -41.90
C VAL A 43 34.26 -2.60 -40.59
N PRO A 44 34.25 -1.25 -40.54
CA PRO A 44 34.65 -0.53 -39.34
C PRO A 44 33.88 -1.11 -38.17
N GLU A 45 34.60 -1.61 -37.16
CA GLU A 45 33.94 -2.20 -36.01
C GLU A 45 32.99 -1.15 -35.43
N PRO A 46 31.69 -1.46 -35.26
CA PRO A 46 30.73 -0.45 -34.89
C PRO A 46 31.10 0.14 -33.53
N LEU A 47 31.13 1.48 -33.48
CA LEU A 47 31.54 2.25 -32.31
C LEU A 47 30.71 1.84 -31.07
N PRO A 48 31.30 1.71 -29.88
CA PRO A 48 30.55 1.36 -28.68
C PRO A 48 29.53 2.45 -28.32
N CYS A 49 28.45 2.04 -27.67
CA CYS A 49 27.49 2.97 -27.08
C CYS A 49 28.02 3.58 -25.77
N GLU A 50 27.50 4.76 -25.44
CA GLU A 50 27.90 5.51 -24.25
C GLU A 50 27.38 4.92 -22.92
N ARG A 51 26.22 4.24 -22.92
CA ARG A 51 25.71 3.52 -21.74
C ARG A 51 26.15 2.05 -21.80
N THR A 52 26.64 1.54 -20.68
CA THR A 52 27.24 0.18 -20.59
C THR A 52 26.69 -0.65 -19.44
N GLN A 53 25.68 -0.17 -18.73
CA GLN A 53 24.99 -0.88 -17.64
C GLN A 53 23.68 -1.50 -18.13
N GLY A 54 23.09 -2.36 -17.30
CA GLY A 54 21.78 -2.94 -17.57
C GLY A 54 21.67 -3.63 -18.93
N VAL A 55 20.57 -3.34 -19.63
CA VAL A 55 20.31 -3.90 -20.97
C VAL A 55 21.27 -3.36 -22.04
N CYS A 56 22.03 -2.31 -21.74
CA CYS A 56 22.98 -1.67 -22.67
C CYS A 56 24.36 -2.34 -22.68
N VAL A 57 24.61 -3.34 -21.84
CA VAL A 57 25.92 -4.02 -21.77
C VAL A 57 26.34 -4.54 -23.15
N GLY A 58 27.48 -4.05 -23.64
CA GLY A 58 28.06 -4.47 -24.91
C GLY A 58 27.39 -3.91 -26.17
N ALA A 59 26.45 -2.97 -26.03
CA ALA A 59 25.77 -2.34 -27.17
C ALA A 59 26.75 -1.55 -28.05
N LYS A 60 26.52 -1.60 -29.37
CA LYS A 60 27.28 -0.87 -30.38
C LYS A 60 26.34 -0.03 -31.23
N ARG A 61 26.82 1.12 -31.69
CA ARG A 61 26.08 2.08 -32.50
C ARG A 61 25.57 1.43 -33.77
N ALA A 62 24.25 1.44 -33.92
CA ALA A 62 23.56 1.08 -35.15
C ALA A 62 23.89 2.10 -36.26
N LEU A 63 23.83 1.64 -37.51
CA LEU A 63 23.90 2.51 -38.68
C LEU A 63 22.49 3.04 -39.02
N VAL A 64 22.37 4.36 -39.12
CA VAL A 64 21.19 5.05 -39.63
C VAL A 64 21.62 5.72 -40.93
N ASP A 65 21.05 5.26 -42.06
CA ASP A 65 21.40 5.74 -43.40
C ASP A 65 22.91 5.67 -43.72
N GLY A 66 23.56 4.60 -43.24
CA GLY A 66 24.99 4.35 -43.44
C GLY A 66 25.91 5.13 -42.48
N VAL A 67 25.37 5.93 -41.57
CA VAL A 67 26.13 6.70 -40.57
C VAL A 67 25.84 6.14 -39.16
N PRO A 68 26.86 5.90 -38.32
CA PRO A 68 26.63 5.50 -36.94
C PRO A 68 25.81 6.54 -36.18
N GLU A 69 24.91 6.08 -35.30
CA GLU A 69 24.17 6.97 -34.40
C GLU A 69 25.14 7.89 -33.61
N VAL A 70 24.80 9.18 -33.48
CA VAL A 70 25.60 10.13 -32.68
C VAL A 70 25.41 9.87 -31.18
N VAL A 71 24.21 9.47 -30.79
CA VAL A 71 23.80 9.02 -29.46
C VAL A 71 23.02 7.73 -29.66
N CYS A 72 23.36 6.67 -28.93
CA CYS A 72 22.68 5.41 -29.10
C CYS A 72 21.21 5.53 -28.70
N THR A 73 20.32 4.93 -29.49
CA THR A 73 18.89 4.87 -29.21
C THR A 73 18.46 3.42 -28.94
N ALA A 74 17.16 3.18 -28.80
CA ALA A 74 16.60 1.82 -28.75
C ALA A 74 17.03 0.95 -29.97
N ARG A 75 17.43 1.57 -31.10
CA ARG A 75 17.98 0.82 -32.24
C ARG A 75 19.33 0.16 -31.91
N SER A 76 20.16 0.81 -31.11
CA SER A 76 21.47 0.29 -30.69
C SER A 76 21.37 -0.52 -29.39
N TYR A 77 20.60 -0.03 -28.41
CA TYR A 77 20.46 -0.66 -27.10
C TYR A 77 19.46 -1.83 -27.07
N GLY A 78 18.62 -1.97 -28.10
CA GLY A 78 17.63 -3.03 -28.21
C GLY A 78 16.25 -2.62 -27.69
N SER A 79 15.27 -3.51 -27.87
CA SER A 79 13.85 -3.26 -27.58
C SER A 79 13.51 -3.14 -26.09
N SER A 80 14.42 -3.57 -25.21
CA SER A 80 14.26 -3.41 -23.78
C SER A 80 14.67 -2.02 -23.30
N PHE A 81 15.42 -1.25 -24.08
CA PHE A 81 15.88 0.08 -23.68
C PHE A 81 14.72 1.08 -23.52
N GLU A 82 14.75 1.83 -22.43
CA GLU A 82 13.87 2.96 -22.14
C GLU A 82 14.68 4.24 -21.89
N GLY A 83 14.13 5.40 -22.23
CA GLY A 83 14.80 6.68 -21.94
C GLY A 83 14.83 7.01 -20.44
N ALA A 84 13.83 6.50 -19.72
CA ALA A 84 13.68 6.50 -18.27
C ALA A 84 12.97 5.21 -17.90
N GLU A 85 13.32 4.60 -16.78
CA GLU A 85 12.75 3.33 -16.36
C GLU A 85 11.27 3.43 -15.96
N THR A 86 10.40 2.69 -16.64
CA THR A 86 8.95 2.71 -16.39
C THR A 86 8.35 1.33 -16.13
N ARG A 87 9.02 0.26 -16.54
CA ARG A 87 8.63 -1.14 -16.32
C ARG A 87 9.16 -1.64 -14.98
N CYS A 88 8.40 -2.56 -14.38
CA CYS A 88 8.82 -3.32 -13.20
C CYS A 88 9.04 -4.76 -13.69
N ASP A 89 10.19 -5.00 -14.31
CA ASP A 89 10.54 -6.26 -14.98
C ASP A 89 11.88 -6.86 -14.52
N GLY A 90 12.58 -6.22 -13.58
CA GLY A 90 13.84 -6.66 -13.03
C GLY A 90 15.05 -6.33 -13.89
N LEU A 91 14.88 -5.55 -14.96
CA LEU A 91 15.94 -5.09 -15.85
C LEU A 91 16.25 -3.62 -15.60
N ASP A 92 17.50 -3.22 -15.82
CA ASP A 92 17.92 -1.81 -15.86
C ASP A 92 17.78 -1.35 -17.31
N ASN A 93 16.58 -0.89 -17.65
CA ASN A 93 16.13 -0.55 -19.00
C ASN A 93 16.65 0.82 -19.44
N ASP A 94 16.95 1.73 -18.51
CA ASP A 94 17.55 3.03 -18.84
C ASP A 94 19.09 3.07 -18.68
N CYS A 95 19.68 1.98 -18.19
CA CYS A 95 21.12 1.73 -18.15
C CYS A 95 21.88 2.70 -17.22
N ASP A 96 21.27 3.09 -16.11
CA ASP A 96 21.87 3.90 -15.07
C ASP A 96 22.53 3.08 -13.94
N GLY A 97 22.31 1.75 -13.95
CA GLY A 97 22.82 0.81 -12.96
C GLY A 97 21.81 0.37 -11.90
N VAL A 98 20.57 0.87 -11.95
CA VAL A 98 19.52 0.60 -10.97
C VAL A 98 18.28 0.05 -11.67
N ALA A 99 17.98 -1.23 -11.43
CA ALA A 99 16.73 -1.84 -11.89
C ALA A 99 15.53 -1.49 -10.98
N ASP A 100 14.40 -1.24 -11.61
CA ASP A 100 13.09 -0.86 -11.13
C ASP A 100 13.09 0.13 -9.95
N PRO A 101 13.68 1.34 -10.09
CA PRO A 101 13.85 2.27 -8.99
C PRO A 101 12.52 2.74 -8.41
N SER A 102 12.45 2.85 -7.08
CA SER A 102 11.31 3.46 -6.42
C SER A 102 11.30 4.99 -6.61
N THR A 103 10.13 5.56 -6.88
CA THR A 103 9.96 7.01 -7.04
C THR A 103 9.15 7.60 -5.89
N TRP A 104 9.67 8.67 -5.29
CA TRP A 104 8.99 9.44 -4.25
C TRP A 104 8.55 10.81 -4.79
N THR A 105 7.35 11.28 -4.44
CA THR A 105 6.83 12.56 -4.90
C THR A 105 6.04 13.28 -3.81
N ASP A 106 6.20 14.60 -3.76
CA ASP A 106 5.43 15.50 -2.90
C ASP A 106 4.12 15.80 -3.63
N VAL A 107 3.01 15.26 -3.09
CA VAL A 107 1.70 15.31 -3.76
C VAL A 107 0.95 16.57 -3.38
N ALA A 108 0.83 16.84 -2.08
CA ALA A 108 0.04 17.95 -1.56
C ALA A 108 0.50 18.37 -0.16
N SER A 109 0.29 19.64 0.18
CA SER A 109 0.36 20.07 1.58
C SER A 109 -0.99 19.85 2.25
N LEU A 110 -0.97 19.12 3.37
CA LEU A 110 -2.16 18.79 4.15
C LEU A 110 -2.58 19.93 5.08
N GLN A 111 -1.74 20.95 5.27
CA GLN A 111 -1.96 22.12 6.17
C GLN A 111 -2.19 21.77 7.65
N TRP A 112 -2.37 20.49 7.98
CA TRP A 112 -2.64 19.93 9.28
C TRP A 112 -2.13 18.50 9.32
N ASN A 113 -2.15 17.91 10.51
CA ASN A 113 -1.69 16.57 10.83
C ASN A 113 -2.90 15.62 11.04
N PRO A 114 -3.45 15.01 9.98
CA PRO A 114 -4.56 14.07 10.12
C PRO A 114 -4.12 12.80 10.85
N TYR A 115 -4.97 12.34 11.78
CA TYR A 115 -4.88 10.99 12.35
C TYR A 115 -5.22 9.93 11.30
N ALA A 116 -4.96 8.66 11.63
CA ALA A 116 -5.32 7.53 10.77
C ALA A 116 -6.82 7.47 10.42
N SER A 117 -7.72 7.95 11.29
CA SER A 117 -9.16 8.01 11.00
C SER A 117 -9.56 9.16 10.07
N MET A 118 -8.67 10.13 9.85
CA MET A 118 -8.95 11.39 9.16
C MET A 118 -8.41 11.42 7.73
N VAL A 119 -7.97 10.28 7.20
CA VAL A 119 -7.38 10.16 5.88
C VAL A 119 -7.71 8.80 5.28
N ASP A 120 -8.04 8.78 4.00
CA ASP A 120 -8.29 7.55 3.26
C ASP A 120 -8.03 7.75 1.76
N SER A 121 -8.02 6.66 1.01
CA SER A 121 -7.76 6.68 -0.43
C SER A 121 -8.55 5.62 -1.18
N LEU A 122 -8.94 5.94 -2.41
CA LEU A 122 -9.80 5.08 -3.22
C LEU A 122 -9.34 5.07 -4.68
N PRO A 123 -9.25 3.89 -5.33
CA PRO A 123 -9.04 3.82 -6.76
C PRO A 123 -10.24 4.37 -7.54
N VAL A 124 -9.96 5.17 -8.55
CA VAL A 124 -10.91 5.79 -9.47
C VAL A 124 -10.49 5.57 -10.91
N GLU A 125 -11.39 5.85 -11.85
CA GLU A 125 -11.05 5.78 -13.26
C GLU A 125 -9.83 6.67 -13.56
N GLY A 126 -8.76 6.07 -14.10
CA GLY A 126 -7.52 6.76 -14.45
C GLY A 126 -6.68 7.23 -13.26
N GLY A 127 -6.83 6.65 -12.06
CA GLY A 127 -5.93 6.93 -10.93
C GLY A 127 -6.57 6.75 -9.56
N PHE A 128 -6.35 7.71 -8.66
CA PHE A 128 -6.69 7.61 -7.24
C PHE A 128 -7.25 8.92 -6.68
N LEU A 129 -8.09 8.80 -5.66
CA LEU A 129 -8.43 9.89 -4.75
C LEU A 129 -7.73 9.66 -3.42
N VAL A 130 -7.25 10.74 -2.80
CA VAL A 130 -6.84 10.77 -1.39
C VAL A 130 -7.63 11.87 -0.70
N ALA A 131 -8.42 11.52 0.31
CA ALA A 131 -9.18 12.48 1.12
C ALA A 131 -8.51 12.64 2.48
N ALA A 132 -8.35 13.88 2.94
CA ALA A 132 -7.80 14.18 4.26
C ALA A 132 -8.55 15.34 4.92
N SER A 133 -8.95 15.15 6.17
CA SER A 133 -9.49 16.22 7.01
C SER A 133 -8.38 17.21 7.36
N VAL A 134 -8.59 18.50 7.06
CA VAL A 134 -7.62 19.58 7.28
C VAL A 134 -8.16 20.55 8.33
N GLY A 135 -7.25 21.22 9.06
CA GLY A 135 -7.54 22.02 10.26
C GLY A 135 -8.45 23.25 10.13
N SER A 136 -9.03 23.50 8.95
CA SER A 136 -9.92 24.64 8.69
C SER A 136 -11.37 24.24 8.45
N GLY A 137 -11.80 23.08 8.97
CA GLY A 137 -13.18 22.58 8.77
C GLY A 137 -13.44 22.16 7.32
N ARG A 138 -12.44 21.59 6.67
CA ARG A 138 -12.48 21.18 5.27
C ARG A 138 -11.91 19.78 5.12
N ILE A 139 -12.43 19.02 4.18
CA ILE A 139 -11.81 17.78 3.73
C ILE A 139 -11.20 18.05 2.35
N GLN A 140 -9.89 17.93 2.26
CA GLN A 140 -9.16 18.06 1.00
C GLN A 140 -9.20 16.72 0.27
N VAL A 141 -9.70 16.70 -0.95
CA VAL A 141 -9.71 15.55 -1.86
C VAL A 141 -8.72 15.82 -2.97
N VAL A 142 -7.62 15.06 -3.00
CA VAL A 142 -6.57 15.15 -4.01
C VAL A 142 -6.79 14.05 -5.05
N ARG A 143 -6.89 14.44 -6.32
CA ARG A 143 -6.96 13.54 -7.47
C ARG A 143 -5.55 13.28 -8.00
N LEU A 144 -5.15 12.01 -8.09
CA LEU A 144 -3.84 11.59 -8.60
C LEU A 144 -3.97 10.67 -9.80
N ASP A 145 -3.13 10.81 -10.82
CA ASP A 145 -3.12 9.92 -11.99
C ASP A 145 -2.55 8.52 -11.67
N THR A 146 -2.44 7.66 -12.69
CA THR A 146 -1.89 6.30 -12.56
C THR A 146 -0.39 6.27 -12.23
N ALA A 147 0.31 7.38 -12.40
CA ALA A 147 1.71 7.55 -12.00
C ALA A 147 1.84 8.12 -10.57
N LEU A 148 0.72 8.32 -9.86
CA LEU A 148 0.63 8.92 -8.53
C LEU A 148 1.05 10.39 -8.47
N ALA A 149 0.96 11.11 -9.59
CA ALA A 149 1.16 12.56 -9.65
C ALA A 149 -0.16 13.29 -9.36
N GLY A 150 -0.10 14.38 -8.59
CA GLY A 150 -1.26 15.21 -8.30
C GLY A 150 -1.78 15.93 -9.56
N VAL A 151 -3.08 15.77 -9.83
CA VAL A 151 -3.77 16.35 -11.00
C VAL A 151 -4.65 17.52 -10.60
N ALA A 152 -5.42 17.36 -9.52
CA ALA A 152 -6.35 18.37 -9.03
C ALA A 152 -6.59 18.21 -7.53
N THR A 153 -7.08 19.27 -6.90
CA THR A 153 -7.50 19.26 -5.51
C THR A 153 -8.86 19.93 -5.38
N THR A 154 -9.78 19.25 -4.70
CA THR A 154 -11.12 19.74 -4.37
C THR A 154 -11.27 19.82 -2.86
N ASN A 155 -11.98 20.83 -2.37
CA ASN A 155 -12.30 20.94 -0.94
C ASN A 155 -13.79 20.65 -0.74
N VAL A 156 -14.08 19.79 0.24
CA VAL A 156 -15.43 19.54 0.75
C VAL A 156 -15.56 20.29 2.07
N GLU A 157 -16.42 21.30 2.10
CA GLU A 157 -16.67 22.09 3.30
C GLU A 157 -17.43 21.25 4.34
N VAL A 158 -17.01 21.39 5.61
CA VAL A 158 -17.67 20.81 6.79
C VAL A 158 -18.46 21.92 7.49
N GLU A 159 -19.77 21.70 7.70
CA GLU A 159 -20.73 22.73 8.12
C GLU A 159 -20.33 23.50 9.39
N THR A 160 -19.64 22.85 10.33
CA THR A 160 -19.35 23.43 11.65
C THR A 160 -18.00 24.13 11.74
N GLY A 161 -17.16 24.06 10.69
CA GLY A 161 -15.78 24.57 10.74
C GLY A 161 -14.85 23.74 11.62
N ILE A 162 -15.36 22.69 12.28
CA ILE A 162 -14.58 21.73 13.06
C ILE A 162 -14.07 20.65 12.11
N PRO A 163 -12.78 20.25 12.17
CA PRO A 163 -12.27 19.16 11.35
C PRO A 163 -13.09 17.88 11.52
N ALA A 164 -13.35 17.19 10.40
CA ALA A 164 -13.96 15.87 10.45
C ALA A 164 -13.06 14.90 11.24
N THR A 165 -13.68 14.12 12.11
CA THR A 165 -12.99 13.15 12.99
C THR A 165 -12.78 11.80 12.32
N VAL A 166 -13.63 11.51 11.33
CA VAL A 166 -13.52 10.36 10.42
C VAL A 166 -13.60 10.86 8.99
N THR A 167 -12.80 10.26 8.10
CA THR A 167 -12.80 10.50 6.65
C THR A 167 -12.52 9.16 5.98
N GLN A 168 -13.46 8.67 5.17
CA GLN A 168 -13.36 7.40 4.47
C GLN A 168 -13.88 7.57 3.04
N LEU A 169 -13.14 7.06 2.06
CA LEU A 169 -13.57 7.02 0.67
C LEU A 169 -14.07 5.62 0.36
N VAL A 170 -15.27 5.53 -0.19
CA VAL A 170 -15.90 4.25 -0.57
C VAL A 170 -16.45 4.32 -1.97
N ARG A 171 -16.61 3.17 -2.62
CA ARG A 171 -17.29 3.07 -3.91
C ARG A 171 -18.67 2.46 -3.71
N THR A 172 -19.69 3.17 -4.16
CA THR A 172 -21.08 2.72 -4.16
C THR A 172 -21.53 2.39 -5.58
N SER A 173 -22.76 1.89 -5.74
CA SER A 173 -23.36 1.66 -7.05
C SER A 173 -23.58 2.96 -7.86
N ARG A 174 -23.38 4.12 -7.24
CA ARG A 174 -23.48 5.46 -7.84
C ARG A 174 -22.13 6.09 -8.15
N GLY A 175 -21.02 5.41 -7.82
CA GLY A 175 -19.66 5.91 -7.96
C GLY A 175 -18.96 6.18 -6.61
N PRO A 176 -17.83 6.90 -6.63
CA PRO A 176 -17.07 7.27 -5.42
C PRO A 176 -17.90 8.10 -4.46
N ALA A 177 -17.79 7.86 -3.16
CA ALA A 177 -18.45 8.64 -2.12
C ALA A 177 -17.51 8.89 -0.95
N LEU A 178 -17.68 10.02 -0.29
CA LEU A 178 -16.96 10.43 0.90
C LEU A 178 -17.85 10.27 2.13
N PHE A 179 -17.52 9.29 2.97
CA PHE A 179 -18.07 9.20 4.31
C PHE A 179 -17.21 10.03 5.27
N HIS A 180 -17.85 10.86 6.10
CA HIS A 180 -17.13 11.65 7.10
C HIS A 180 -17.98 11.90 8.34
N VAL A 181 -17.31 12.05 9.49
CA VAL A 181 -17.97 12.35 10.77
C VAL A 181 -17.61 13.74 11.24
N THR A 182 -18.64 14.56 11.42
CA THR A 182 -18.53 15.97 11.83
C THR A 182 -19.03 16.11 13.27
N ALA A 183 -18.45 17.04 14.02
CA ALA A 183 -18.98 17.43 15.31
C ALA A 183 -20.06 18.50 15.12
N GLY A 184 -21.13 18.46 15.94
CA GLY A 184 -22.11 19.54 16.01
C GLY A 184 -21.48 20.87 16.46
N ALA A 185 -22.21 21.98 16.30
CA ALA A 185 -21.67 23.33 16.54
C ALA A 185 -21.16 23.55 17.99
N THR A 186 -21.76 22.87 18.96
CA THR A 186 -21.36 22.86 20.38
C THR A 186 -20.39 21.73 20.72
N ALA A 187 -20.00 20.93 19.73
CA ALA A 187 -19.17 19.73 19.85
C ALA A 187 -19.68 18.67 20.85
N ASP A 188 -20.98 18.67 21.16
CA ASP A 188 -21.65 17.70 22.05
C ASP A 188 -22.28 16.52 21.31
N SER A 189 -22.28 16.58 19.99
CA SER A 189 -22.92 15.64 19.08
C SER A 189 -22.02 15.35 17.89
N SER A 190 -22.24 14.20 17.25
CA SER A 190 -21.56 13.78 16.04
C SER A 190 -22.59 13.38 14.99
N ARG A 191 -22.32 13.71 13.72
CA ARG A 191 -23.12 13.30 12.57
C ARG A 191 -22.25 12.59 11.56
N GLY A 192 -22.72 11.46 11.05
CA GLY A 192 -22.10 10.75 9.93
C GLY A 192 -22.75 11.16 8.63
N HIS A 193 -21.95 11.66 7.70
CA HIS A 193 -22.38 12.15 6.40
C HIS A 193 -21.85 11.24 5.28
N LEU A 194 -22.64 11.05 4.23
CA LEU A 194 -22.23 10.40 2.99
C LEU A 194 -22.45 11.36 1.83
N THR A 195 -21.35 11.91 1.32
CA THR A 195 -21.35 12.84 0.20
C THR A 195 -20.97 12.09 -1.09
N GLN A 196 -21.85 12.11 -2.10
CA GLN A 196 -21.54 11.52 -3.40
C GLN A 196 -20.48 12.36 -4.14
N LEU A 197 -19.48 11.70 -4.72
CA LEU A 197 -18.43 12.31 -5.56
C LEU A 197 -18.51 11.76 -6.99
N ASP A 198 -17.92 12.49 -7.94
CA ASP A 198 -17.54 11.95 -9.25
C ASP A 198 -16.14 11.28 -9.22
N GLU A 199 -15.71 10.72 -10.36
CA GLU A 199 -14.38 10.08 -10.50
C GLU A 199 -13.21 11.08 -10.42
N GLN A 200 -13.49 12.39 -10.43
CA GLN A 200 -12.52 13.45 -10.23
C GLN A 200 -12.43 13.89 -8.75
N GLY A 201 -13.31 13.36 -7.89
CA GLY A 201 -13.36 13.70 -6.46
C GLY A 201 -14.16 14.96 -6.16
N VAL A 202 -14.98 15.44 -7.10
CA VAL A 202 -15.83 16.62 -6.93
C VAL A 202 -17.21 16.19 -6.41
N PRO A 203 -17.77 16.86 -5.38
CA PRO A 203 -19.12 16.57 -4.92
C PRO A 203 -20.17 16.74 -6.02
N VAL A 204 -21.04 15.73 -6.17
CA VAL A 204 -22.14 15.77 -7.13
C VAL A 204 -23.23 16.71 -6.60
N VAL A 205 -23.66 17.66 -7.45
CA VAL A 205 -24.71 18.63 -7.13
C VAL A 205 -25.91 18.38 -8.03
N ARG A 206 -27.11 18.22 -7.46
CA ARG A 206 -28.38 18.17 -8.19
C ARG A 206 -29.09 19.52 -8.13
N GLN A 207 -29.62 19.95 -9.27
CA GLN A 207 -30.27 21.26 -9.43
C GLN A 207 -31.47 21.48 -8.49
N GLU A 208 -32.17 20.41 -8.07
CA GLU A 208 -33.40 20.50 -7.26
C GLU A 208 -33.17 20.33 -5.75
N SER A 209 -32.07 19.70 -5.32
CA SER A 209 -31.83 19.33 -3.91
C SER A 209 -30.49 19.80 -3.34
N GLY A 210 -29.65 20.48 -4.13
CA GLY A 210 -28.31 20.89 -3.71
C GLY A 210 -27.29 19.75 -3.78
N ARG A 211 -26.27 19.79 -2.91
CA ARG A 211 -25.24 18.74 -2.81
C ARG A 211 -25.89 17.41 -2.42
N GLU A 212 -25.53 16.32 -3.08
CA GLU A 212 -25.93 14.99 -2.65
C GLU A 212 -25.17 14.57 -1.39
N ASP A 213 -25.67 15.02 -0.23
CA ASP A 213 -25.11 14.72 1.08
C ASP A 213 -26.20 14.17 1.99
N ALA A 214 -25.99 12.95 2.49
CA ALA A 214 -26.96 12.27 3.32
C ALA A 214 -26.43 12.04 4.74
N VAL A 215 -27.27 12.29 5.74
CA VAL A 215 -26.95 12.00 7.14
C VAL A 215 -27.31 10.54 7.43
N LEU A 216 -26.30 9.71 7.71
CA LEU A 216 -26.46 8.29 8.00
C LEU A 216 -26.74 8.00 9.48
N PHE A 217 -26.24 8.85 10.37
CA PHE A 217 -26.55 8.80 11.79
C PHE A 217 -26.33 10.16 12.47
N GLU A 218 -26.98 10.35 13.61
CA GLU A 218 -26.72 11.43 14.56
C GLU A 218 -26.59 10.81 15.96
N GLN A 219 -25.56 11.20 16.70
CA GLN A 219 -25.23 10.66 18.01
C GLN A 219 -24.99 11.83 18.98
N PRO A 220 -25.67 11.90 20.14
CA PRO A 220 -25.44 12.93 21.16
C PRO A 220 -24.16 12.63 21.96
N ALA A 221 -23.05 12.42 21.27
CA ALA A 221 -21.73 12.26 21.83
C ALA A 221 -20.69 12.86 20.89
N GLN A 222 -19.60 13.38 21.45
CA GLN A 222 -18.51 13.98 20.70
C GLN A 222 -17.60 12.93 20.06
N ALA A 223 -17.11 13.22 18.85
CA ALA A 223 -16.00 12.52 18.18
C ALA A 223 -16.15 10.99 18.17
N VAL A 224 -17.35 10.48 17.89
CA VAL A 224 -17.59 9.03 17.92
C VAL A 224 -16.83 8.31 16.80
N PRO A 225 -16.03 7.29 17.12
CA PRO A 225 -15.51 6.37 16.12
C PRO A 225 -16.65 5.80 15.28
N ALA A 226 -16.52 5.90 13.97
CA ALA A 226 -17.46 5.33 13.02
C ALA A 226 -16.72 4.79 11.79
N PHE A 227 -17.37 3.88 11.08
CA PHE A 227 -16.84 3.28 9.86
C PHE A 227 -18.00 2.90 8.94
N VAL A 228 -17.76 2.90 7.63
CA VAL A 228 -18.72 2.38 6.64
C VAL A 228 -18.16 1.19 5.88
N GLY A 229 -19.00 0.20 5.64
CA GLY A 229 -18.75 -0.86 4.68
C GLY A 229 -19.83 -0.84 3.61
N VAL A 230 -19.42 -0.93 2.35
CA VAL A 230 -20.35 -0.95 1.21
C VAL A 230 -20.45 -2.39 0.69
N SER A 231 -21.67 -2.86 0.42
CA SER A 231 -21.90 -4.18 -0.17
C SER A 231 -21.16 -4.33 -1.51
N VAL A 232 -20.87 -5.58 -1.90
CA VAL A 232 -20.10 -5.88 -3.13
C VAL A 232 -20.74 -5.29 -4.39
N ASP A 233 -22.07 -5.24 -4.45
CA ASP A 233 -22.84 -4.64 -5.54
C ASP A 233 -22.97 -3.10 -5.44
N GLY A 234 -22.43 -2.50 -4.37
CA GLY A 234 -22.49 -1.07 -4.11
C GLY A 234 -23.84 -0.55 -3.62
N SER A 235 -24.87 -1.40 -3.47
CA SER A 235 -26.26 -0.98 -3.26
C SER A 235 -26.65 -0.74 -1.80
N ARG A 236 -25.79 -1.12 -0.84
CA ARG A 236 -26.02 -0.97 0.61
C ARG A 236 -24.79 -0.41 1.28
N VAL A 237 -25.02 0.53 2.20
CA VAL A 237 -23.99 1.13 3.05
C VAL A 237 -24.33 0.75 4.49
N LEU A 238 -23.52 -0.14 5.09
CA LEU A 238 -23.57 -0.42 6.52
C LEU A 238 -22.69 0.60 7.23
N THR A 239 -23.31 1.41 8.08
CA THR A 239 -22.62 2.35 8.95
C THR A 239 -22.60 1.80 10.36
N VAL A 240 -21.44 1.77 10.99
CA VAL A 240 -21.27 1.40 12.40
C VAL A 240 -20.61 2.53 13.16
N TRP A 241 -21.03 2.75 14.41
CA TRP A 241 -20.46 3.78 15.27
C TRP A 241 -20.58 3.37 16.73
N THR A 242 -19.72 3.91 17.58
CA THR A 242 -19.79 3.65 19.02
C THR A 242 -20.77 4.60 19.73
N SER A 243 -21.32 4.17 20.86
CA SER A 243 -22.27 4.96 21.67
C SER A 243 -21.67 6.25 22.26
N GLY A 244 -20.34 6.37 22.27
CA GLY A 244 -19.62 7.54 22.76
C GLY A 244 -18.14 7.51 22.40
N HIS A 245 -17.40 8.54 22.80
CA HIS A 245 -15.95 8.59 22.65
C HIS A 245 -15.27 7.55 23.56
N PRO A 246 -14.23 6.80 23.12
CA PRO A 246 -13.59 5.79 23.95
C PRO A 246 -13.03 6.33 25.26
N VAL A 247 -12.49 7.56 25.24
CA VAL A 247 -11.90 8.21 26.44
C VAL A 247 -12.96 8.80 27.38
N SER A 248 -14.20 9.02 26.93
CA SER A 248 -15.25 9.53 27.83
C SER A 248 -15.79 8.48 28.79
N GLY A 249 -15.41 7.21 28.59
CA GLY A 249 -15.98 6.09 29.33
C GLY A 249 -17.44 5.85 28.99
N LEU A 250 -17.93 6.28 27.82
CA LEU A 250 -19.32 6.10 27.34
C LEU A 250 -19.43 5.20 26.11
N SER A 251 -18.30 4.66 25.62
CA SER A 251 -18.24 3.78 24.45
C SER A 251 -18.52 2.32 24.84
N HIS A 252 -19.78 2.02 25.14
CA HIS A 252 -20.21 0.72 25.66
C HIS A 252 -20.90 -0.16 24.64
N GLU A 253 -21.44 0.45 23.60
CA GLU A 253 -22.18 -0.23 22.55
C GLU A 253 -21.63 0.16 21.19
N LEU A 254 -21.58 -0.81 20.29
CA LEU A 254 -21.43 -0.58 18.86
C LEU A 254 -22.83 -0.61 18.25
N LEU A 255 -23.25 0.51 17.68
CA LEU A 255 -24.49 0.63 16.93
C LEU A 255 -24.22 0.41 15.43
N GLY A 256 -25.25 0.03 14.69
CA GLY A 256 -25.20 0.06 13.24
C GLY A 256 -26.56 0.22 12.58
N SER A 257 -26.52 0.76 11.36
CA SER A 257 -27.66 0.94 10.46
C SER A 257 -27.26 0.59 9.03
N VAL A 258 -28.24 0.26 8.20
CA VAL A 258 -28.02 0.07 6.76
C VAL A 258 -28.84 1.11 6.02
N ALA A 259 -28.20 1.84 5.12
CA ALA A 259 -28.84 2.74 4.18
C ALA A 259 -28.51 2.32 2.74
N ASP A 260 -29.21 2.89 1.77
CA ASP A 260 -28.75 2.86 0.38
C ASP A 260 -27.76 4.00 0.09
N PRO A 261 -27.15 4.06 -1.11
CA PRO A 261 -26.22 5.14 -1.49
C PRO A 261 -26.85 6.53 -1.62
N SER A 262 -28.16 6.69 -1.44
CA SER A 262 -28.82 8.00 -1.30
C SER A 262 -29.03 8.40 0.17
N GLY A 263 -28.70 7.50 1.11
CA GLY A 263 -28.91 7.66 2.54
C GLY A 263 -30.31 7.25 3.01
N GLU A 264 -31.13 6.65 2.14
CA GLU A 264 -32.43 6.13 2.56
C GLU A 264 -32.19 4.93 3.50
N VAL A 265 -32.64 5.05 4.75
CA VAL A 265 -32.48 4.02 5.77
C VAL A 265 -33.27 2.77 5.38
N ARG A 266 -32.56 1.66 5.16
CA ARG A 266 -33.12 0.32 4.91
C ARG A 266 -33.28 -0.47 6.21
N VAL A 267 -32.37 -0.27 7.15
CA VAL A 267 -32.39 -0.89 8.49
C VAL A 267 -32.10 0.19 9.52
N VAL A 268 -33.05 0.43 10.42
CA VAL A 268 -32.92 1.42 11.49
C VAL A 268 -31.78 1.06 12.46
N PRO A 269 -31.16 2.06 13.11
CA PRO A 269 -30.10 1.85 14.09
C PRO A 269 -30.46 0.82 15.17
N ARG A 270 -29.53 -0.08 15.46
CA ARG A 270 -29.63 -1.05 16.56
C ARG A 270 -28.25 -1.37 17.15
N VAL A 271 -28.24 -1.91 18.37
CA VAL A 271 -27.01 -2.38 19.01
C VAL A 271 -26.55 -3.69 18.36
N LEU A 272 -25.30 -3.72 17.91
CA LEU A 272 -24.64 -4.87 17.32
C LEU A 272 -23.75 -5.59 18.35
N VAL A 273 -22.96 -4.83 19.10
CA VAL A 273 -22.03 -5.37 20.11
C VAL A 273 -22.17 -4.56 21.38
N GLN A 274 -22.13 -5.23 22.52
CA GLN A 274 -21.99 -4.61 23.84
C GLN A 274 -20.64 -5.05 24.43
N ARG A 275 -19.95 -4.12 25.09
CA ARG A 275 -18.71 -4.44 25.81
C ARG A 275 -18.97 -5.53 26.85
N GLN A 276 -17.98 -6.41 27.05
CA GLN A 276 -18.01 -7.45 28.07
C GLN A 276 -17.55 -6.92 29.43
N SER A 277 -16.53 -6.06 29.47
CA SER A 277 -16.01 -5.49 30.71
C SER A 277 -16.68 -4.16 31.07
N GLN A 278 -16.99 -3.96 32.36
CA GLN A 278 -17.51 -2.67 32.86
C GLN A 278 -16.47 -1.55 32.83
N ASP A 279 -15.18 -1.90 32.79
CA ASP A 279 -14.07 -0.94 32.73
C ASP A 279 -13.52 -0.79 31.31
N GLY A 280 -14.08 -1.52 30.35
CA GLY A 280 -13.63 -1.50 28.95
C GLY A 280 -14.33 -0.44 28.09
N ALA A 281 -13.72 -0.09 26.96
CA ALA A 281 -14.28 0.82 25.97
C ALA A 281 -14.16 0.23 24.55
N LEU A 282 -15.22 0.39 23.76
CA LEU A 282 -15.22 -0.01 22.36
C LEU A 282 -14.56 1.07 21.48
N PHE A 283 -13.73 0.66 20.52
CA PHE A 283 -13.08 1.56 19.57
C PHE A 283 -12.68 0.82 18.27
N ALA A 284 -12.16 1.59 17.31
CA ALA A 284 -11.68 1.10 16.01
C ALA A 284 -12.66 0.12 15.32
N PRO A 285 -13.94 0.50 15.12
CA PRO A 285 -14.86 -0.35 14.39
C PRO A 285 -14.42 -0.51 12.94
N SER A 286 -14.72 -1.66 12.34
CA SER A 286 -14.49 -1.92 10.92
C SER A 286 -15.61 -2.79 10.35
N VAL A 287 -15.84 -2.65 9.05
CA VAL A 287 -16.86 -3.40 8.32
C VAL A 287 -16.24 -3.92 7.03
N LEU A 288 -16.36 -5.22 6.81
CA LEU A 288 -16.00 -5.89 5.57
C LEU A 288 -17.26 -6.49 4.95
N ALA A 289 -17.64 -6.05 3.76
CA ALA A 289 -18.70 -6.73 3.01
C ALA A 289 -18.26 -8.15 2.65
N LEU A 290 -19.22 -9.05 2.38
CA LEU A 290 -19.00 -10.45 2.01
C LEU A 290 -19.73 -10.74 0.67
N ASP A 291 -19.27 -11.75 -0.07
CA ASP A 291 -19.78 -12.07 -1.42
C ASP A 291 -21.22 -12.60 -1.42
N ASP A 292 -21.68 -13.13 -0.28
CA ASP A 292 -23.05 -13.56 -0.06
C ASP A 292 -24.01 -12.39 0.24
N GLY A 293 -23.50 -11.14 0.21
CA GLY A 293 -24.25 -9.92 0.53
C GLY A 293 -24.34 -9.62 2.02
N ASN A 294 -23.69 -10.42 2.87
CA ASN A 294 -23.59 -10.18 4.30
C ASN A 294 -22.43 -9.23 4.62
N PHE A 295 -22.29 -8.87 5.90
CA PHE A 295 -21.20 -8.06 6.41
C PHE A 295 -20.51 -8.76 7.58
N LEU A 296 -19.19 -8.66 7.64
CA LEU A 296 -18.40 -8.95 8.83
C LEU A 296 -18.11 -7.64 9.54
N VAL A 297 -18.58 -7.51 10.78
CA VAL A 297 -18.34 -6.35 11.63
C VAL A 297 -17.30 -6.71 12.68
N MET A 298 -16.36 -5.80 12.89
CA MET A 298 -15.31 -5.90 13.89
C MET A 298 -15.34 -4.68 14.81
N VAL A 299 -15.08 -4.89 16.10
CA VAL A 299 -14.79 -3.79 17.05
C VAL A 299 -13.79 -4.26 18.10
N VAL A 300 -12.97 -3.34 18.59
CA VAL A 300 -11.97 -3.61 19.62
C VAL A 300 -12.49 -3.14 20.97
N GLU A 301 -12.39 -3.98 22.00
CA GLU A 301 -12.64 -3.62 23.40
C GLU A 301 -11.30 -3.44 24.12
N ASP A 302 -10.91 -2.18 24.38
CA ASP A 302 -9.78 -1.86 25.24
C ASP A 302 -10.17 -2.08 26.70
N ARG A 303 -9.28 -2.67 27.48
CA ARG A 303 -9.44 -2.90 28.92
C ARG A 303 -8.45 -2.10 29.76
N GLY A 304 -7.68 -1.22 29.12
CA GLY A 304 -6.72 -0.33 29.77
C GLY A 304 -5.28 -0.75 29.56
N PHE A 305 -4.37 0.01 30.20
CA PHE A 305 -2.94 -0.10 29.99
C PHE A 305 -2.39 -1.49 30.34
N GLU A 306 -1.60 -2.06 29.43
CA GLU A 306 -0.99 -3.40 29.55
C GLU A 306 -1.98 -4.56 29.78
N GLN A 307 -3.28 -4.32 29.61
CA GLN A 307 -4.28 -5.38 29.65
C GLN A 307 -4.41 -6.06 28.29
N THR A 308 -4.86 -7.31 28.31
CA THR A 308 -5.28 -7.99 27.09
C THR A 308 -6.48 -7.26 26.48
N THR A 309 -6.39 -6.97 25.19
CA THR A 309 -7.48 -6.36 24.42
C THR A 309 -8.34 -7.46 23.80
N LEU A 310 -9.65 -7.24 23.67
CA LEU A 310 -10.52 -8.14 22.92
C LEU A 310 -10.86 -7.59 21.55
N ILE A 311 -10.94 -8.47 20.55
CA ILE A 311 -11.47 -8.14 19.23
C ILE A 311 -12.73 -8.97 19.03
N HIS A 312 -13.85 -8.27 18.89
CA HIS A 312 -15.16 -8.84 18.58
C HIS A 312 -15.33 -8.90 17.07
N LEU A 313 -15.73 -10.05 16.55
CA LEU A 313 -15.99 -10.31 15.14
C LEU A 313 -17.34 -11.00 15.01
N ARG A 314 -18.23 -10.44 14.20
CA ARG A 314 -19.55 -11.06 13.98
C ARG A 314 -20.06 -10.81 12.57
N ARG A 315 -20.64 -11.85 11.98
CA ARG A 315 -21.32 -11.74 10.68
C ARG A 315 -22.75 -11.28 10.89
N TYR A 316 -23.20 -10.40 10.02
CA TYR A 316 -24.56 -9.88 9.96
C TYR A 316 -25.11 -10.04 8.56
N ASP A 317 -26.38 -10.43 8.47
CA ASP A 317 -27.07 -10.40 7.20
C ASP A 317 -27.42 -8.96 6.76
N ARG A 318 -28.04 -8.85 5.59
CA ARG A 318 -28.45 -7.58 4.98
C ARG A 318 -29.42 -6.73 5.83
N ASP A 319 -30.06 -7.35 6.82
CA ASP A 319 -31.07 -6.77 7.72
C ASP A 319 -30.53 -6.57 9.15
N LEU A 320 -29.20 -6.71 9.31
CA LEU A 320 -28.47 -6.66 10.58
C LEU A 320 -28.95 -7.69 11.60
N SER A 321 -29.31 -8.89 11.14
CA SER A 321 -29.50 -10.05 11.99
C SER A 321 -28.18 -10.84 12.08
N PRO A 322 -27.80 -11.34 13.27
CA PRO A 322 -26.62 -12.19 13.40
C PRO A 322 -26.66 -13.43 12.51
N ALA A 323 -25.61 -13.63 11.71
CA ALA A 323 -25.43 -14.79 10.85
C ALA A 323 -24.36 -15.72 11.43
N GLY A 324 -24.75 -16.54 12.41
CA GLY A 324 -23.84 -17.44 13.13
C GLY A 324 -23.33 -16.88 14.46
N GLU A 325 -22.36 -17.58 15.04
CA GLU A 325 -21.76 -17.26 16.34
C GLU A 325 -20.80 -16.06 16.27
N GLU A 326 -20.66 -15.36 17.39
CA GLU A 326 -19.64 -14.33 17.56
C GLU A 326 -18.26 -14.98 17.78
N ARG A 327 -17.23 -14.40 17.17
CA ARG A 327 -15.83 -14.71 17.45
C ARG A 327 -15.22 -13.61 18.30
N VAL A 328 -14.70 -13.96 19.47
CA VAL A 328 -13.92 -13.05 20.32
C VAL A 328 -12.47 -13.51 20.38
N LEU A 329 -11.53 -12.65 19.99
CA LEU A 329 -10.09 -12.90 20.05
C LEU A 329 -9.48 -12.13 21.21
N SER A 330 -8.74 -12.80 22.09
CA SER A 330 -7.90 -12.14 23.10
C SER A 330 -6.52 -11.90 22.50
N VAL A 331 -6.10 -10.64 22.46
CA VAL A 331 -4.82 -10.23 21.87
C VAL A 331 -4.02 -9.38 22.85
N GLY A 332 -2.75 -9.13 22.51
CA GLY A 332 -1.88 -8.25 23.30
C GLY A 332 -2.39 -6.81 23.35
N TYR A 333 -1.77 -6.02 24.24
CA TYR A 333 -2.08 -4.60 24.42
C TYR A 333 -1.90 -3.78 23.13
N SER A 334 -2.77 -2.79 22.92
CA SER A 334 -2.73 -1.84 21.79
C SER A 334 -2.65 -2.50 20.40
N PRO A 335 -3.58 -3.42 20.08
CA PRO A 335 -3.61 -4.03 18.77
C PRO A 335 -3.98 -2.98 17.71
N MET A 336 -3.41 -3.15 16.52
CA MET A 336 -3.89 -2.47 15.31
C MET A 336 -4.49 -3.54 14.40
N PRO A 337 -5.81 -3.77 14.44
CA PRO A 337 -6.43 -4.73 13.56
C PRO A 337 -6.68 -4.15 12.18
N VAL A 338 -6.33 -4.92 11.15
CA VAL A 338 -6.70 -4.64 9.75
C VAL A 338 -7.44 -5.85 9.21
N LEU A 339 -8.72 -5.64 8.89
CA LEU A 339 -9.61 -6.67 8.36
C LEU A 339 -9.60 -6.60 6.84
N LEU A 340 -9.26 -7.72 6.18
CA LEU A 340 -9.18 -7.82 4.72
C LEU A 340 -9.88 -9.09 4.26
N ARG A 341 -10.10 -9.16 2.94
CA ARG A 341 -10.49 -10.40 2.27
C ARG A 341 -9.31 -10.93 1.47
N GLU A 342 -9.09 -12.24 1.49
CA GLU A 342 -8.18 -12.88 0.55
C GLU A 342 -8.73 -12.84 -0.88
N ASN A 343 -7.85 -13.09 -1.85
CA ASN A 343 -8.31 -13.29 -3.22
C ASN A 343 -9.15 -14.56 -3.30
N PRO A 344 -10.13 -14.61 -4.23
CA PRO A 344 -10.77 -15.86 -4.60
C PRO A 344 -9.72 -16.89 -5.03
N SER A 345 -9.97 -18.16 -4.72
CA SER A 345 -9.12 -19.25 -5.22
C SER A 345 -9.33 -19.46 -6.72
N ALA A 346 -8.41 -20.18 -7.36
CA ALA A 346 -8.43 -20.44 -8.80
C ALA A 346 -9.69 -21.19 -9.28
N ASP A 347 -10.38 -21.90 -8.37
CA ASP A 347 -11.65 -22.58 -8.64
C ASP A 347 -12.89 -21.67 -8.49
N GLY A 348 -12.68 -20.39 -8.17
CA GLY A 348 -13.73 -19.38 -7.99
C GLY A 348 -14.35 -19.36 -6.60
N THR A 349 -13.81 -20.11 -5.62
CA THR A 349 -14.27 -19.99 -4.23
C THR A 349 -13.98 -18.57 -3.71
N PRO A 350 -14.99 -17.89 -3.11
CA PRO A 350 -14.80 -16.60 -2.47
C PRO A 350 -13.61 -16.60 -1.50
N GLY A 351 -12.84 -15.52 -1.53
CA GLY A 351 -11.72 -15.37 -0.60
C GLY A 351 -12.21 -15.24 0.84
N GLU A 352 -11.52 -15.90 1.77
CA GLU A 352 -11.89 -15.84 3.17
C GLU A 352 -11.51 -14.48 3.80
N PRO A 353 -12.30 -13.98 4.76
CA PRO A 353 -11.87 -12.88 5.61
C PRO A 353 -10.66 -13.27 6.46
N ILE A 354 -9.68 -12.36 6.53
CA ILE A 354 -8.49 -12.49 7.36
C ILE A 354 -8.31 -11.26 8.23
N LEU A 355 -7.70 -11.45 9.39
CA LEU A 355 -7.36 -10.38 10.32
C LEU A 355 -5.85 -10.27 10.44
N LEU A 356 -5.30 -9.07 10.23
CA LEU A 356 -3.91 -8.75 10.54
C LEU A 356 -3.85 -7.98 11.85
N LEU A 357 -2.82 -8.24 12.64
CA LEU A 357 -2.66 -7.67 13.98
C LEU A 357 -1.21 -7.24 14.19
N ARG A 358 -1.03 -6.03 14.68
CA ARG A 358 0.23 -5.63 15.31
C ARG A 358 0.29 -6.17 16.73
N ASP A 359 1.33 -6.92 17.03
CA ASP A 359 1.68 -7.31 18.39
C ASP A 359 2.89 -6.49 18.86
N VAL A 360 2.73 -5.73 19.93
CA VAL A 360 3.79 -4.90 20.53
C VAL A 360 4.37 -5.53 21.80
N SER A 361 3.94 -6.74 22.17
CA SER A 361 4.45 -7.47 23.34
C SER A 361 5.86 -8.03 23.08
N GLY A 362 6.65 -8.21 24.14
CA GLY A 362 7.92 -8.95 24.07
C GLY A 362 9.09 -8.28 23.31
N GLY A 363 9.00 -7.00 22.97
CA GLY A 363 10.10 -6.19 22.40
C GLY A 363 10.40 -6.43 20.91
N SER A 364 10.11 -7.60 20.37
CA SER A 364 10.02 -7.84 18.91
C SER A 364 8.61 -7.51 18.47
N ARG A 365 8.35 -6.27 18.02
CA ARG A 365 7.02 -5.90 17.53
C ARG A 365 6.72 -6.69 16.26
N LYS A 366 5.71 -7.57 16.29
CA LYS A 366 5.38 -8.54 15.23
C LYS A 366 4.15 -8.12 14.44
N LEU A 367 4.09 -8.60 13.20
CA LEU A 367 2.85 -8.63 12.43
C LEU A 367 2.31 -10.06 12.45
N LEU A 368 1.09 -10.23 12.94
CA LEU A 368 0.39 -11.49 12.99
C LEU A 368 -0.74 -11.51 11.96
N ARG A 369 -1.10 -12.71 11.50
CA ARG A 369 -2.26 -12.99 10.66
C ARG A 369 -3.17 -13.98 11.37
N VAL A 370 -4.47 -13.86 11.20
CA VAL A 370 -5.46 -14.85 11.61
C VAL A 370 -6.31 -15.19 10.39
N ARG A 371 -6.26 -16.46 9.98
CA ARG A 371 -7.14 -17.03 8.95
C ARG A 371 -8.26 -17.82 9.59
N SER A 372 -9.25 -18.25 8.82
CA SER A 372 -10.33 -19.13 9.30
C SER A 372 -10.97 -18.58 10.59
N LEU A 373 -11.35 -17.29 10.54
CA LEU A 373 -11.70 -16.50 11.73
C LEU A 373 -12.78 -17.16 12.59
N PHE A 374 -13.72 -17.89 11.97
CA PHE A 374 -14.85 -18.53 12.63
C PHE A 374 -14.66 -20.05 12.83
N ASP A 375 -13.56 -20.64 12.36
CA ASP A 375 -13.27 -22.07 12.43
C ASP A 375 -12.07 -22.39 13.34
N GLY A 376 -11.91 -21.58 14.39
CA GLY A 376 -10.87 -21.80 15.41
C GLY A 376 -9.47 -21.32 15.01
N GLY A 377 -9.34 -20.50 13.96
CA GLY A 377 -8.09 -19.89 13.56
C GLY A 377 -7.38 -19.16 14.70
N ALA A 378 -6.05 -19.34 14.76
CA ALA A 378 -5.16 -18.74 15.75
C ALA A 378 -4.18 -17.76 15.08
N PRO A 379 -3.67 -16.75 15.82
CA PRO A 379 -2.65 -15.85 15.29
C PRO A 379 -1.37 -16.59 14.89
N GLU A 380 -0.96 -16.43 13.64
CA GLU A 380 0.33 -16.89 13.10
C GLU A 380 1.24 -15.68 12.80
N THR A 381 2.54 -15.83 13.00
CA THR A 381 3.48 -14.74 12.74
C THR A 381 3.76 -14.59 11.24
N LEU A 382 3.45 -13.41 10.70
CA LEU A 382 3.72 -13.02 9.32
C LEU A 382 5.06 -12.26 9.19
N VAL A 383 5.39 -11.45 10.19
CA VAL A 383 6.67 -10.73 10.32
C VAL A 383 7.17 -10.85 11.75
N GLU A 384 8.35 -11.45 11.94
CA GLU A 384 8.96 -11.66 13.26
C GLU A 384 9.48 -10.39 13.91
N ARG A 385 9.87 -9.39 13.12
CA ARG A 385 10.39 -8.12 13.61
C ARG A 385 10.09 -7.00 12.61
N MET A 386 9.24 -6.06 13.03
CA MET A 386 8.88 -4.87 12.24
C MET A 386 9.81 -3.68 12.51
N THR A 387 10.70 -3.77 13.49
CA THR A 387 11.47 -2.62 13.99
C THR A 387 12.93 -2.97 14.11
N THR A 388 13.81 -2.01 13.81
CA THR A 388 15.25 -2.23 13.88
C THR A 388 15.79 -1.99 15.29
N ALA A 389 15.07 -1.20 16.09
CA ALA A 389 15.39 -0.91 17.47
C ALA A 389 14.16 -1.08 18.39
N ALA A 390 14.41 -1.26 19.70
CA ALA A 390 13.34 -1.50 20.68
C ALA A 390 12.40 -0.31 20.87
N MET A 391 12.91 0.92 20.71
CA MET A 391 12.13 2.17 20.80
C MET A 391 11.30 2.46 19.53
N GLU A 392 11.58 1.74 18.44
CA GLU A 392 10.87 1.67 17.15
C GLU A 392 9.35 1.45 17.24
N SER A 393 8.45 2.38 16.94
CA SER A 393 6.99 2.10 16.86
C SER A 393 6.50 1.78 15.44
N PRO A 394 5.95 0.57 15.17
CA PRO A 394 5.50 0.18 13.87
C PRO A 394 4.03 0.56 13.67
N TRP A 395 3.74 1.31 12.61
CA TRP A 395 2.40 1.64 12.16
C TRP A 395 2.21 1.02 10.79
N PHE A 396 1.39 -0.02 10.70
CA PHE A 396 1.29 -0.84 9.50
C PHE A 396 -0.02 -0.62 8.74
N SER A 397 0.04 -0.97 7.48
CA SER A 397 -1.09 -1.08 6.58
C SER A 397 -0.91 -2.31 5.71
N ALA A 398 -1.99 -2.75 5.10
CA ALA A 398 -2.00 -3.92 4.26
C ALA A 398 -3.09 -3.81 3.20
N THR A 399 -2.83 -4.44 2.07
CA THR A 399 -3.82 -4.55 1.00
C THR A 399 -3.70 -5.91 0.34
N MET A 400 -4.84 -6.47 -0.07
CA MET A 400 -4.88 -7.66 -0.89
C MET A 400 -4.80 -7.21 -2.35
N THR A 401 -3.73 -7.62 -3.04
CA THR A 401 -3.52 -7.33 -4.46
C THR A 401 -3.85 -8.56 -5.29
N SER A 402 -3.95 -8.44 -6.61
CA SER A 402 -4.07 -9.58 -7.51
C SER A 402 -2.94 -10.61 -7.35
N ARG A 403 -1.80 -10.19 -6.78
CA ARG A 403 -0.59 -11.00 -6.53
C ARG A 403 -0.51 -11.55 -5.10
N GLY A 404 -1.49 -11.21 -4.26
CA GLY A 404 -1.58 -11.64 -2.88
C GLY A 404 -1.38 -10.51 -1.88
N LEU A 405 -1.18 -10.90 -0.62
CA LEU A 405 -1.09 -9.98 0.50
C LEU A 405 0.20 -9.15 0.45
N GLN A 406 0.05 -7.84 0.32
CA GLN A 406 1.11 -6.86 0.46
C GLN A 406 0.94 -6.15 1.82
N THR A 407 2.04 -5.91 2.52
CA THR A 407 2.00 -5.16 3.79
C THR A 407 3.10 -4.11 3.82
N THR A 408 2.83 -2.94 4.39
CA THR A 408 3.84 -1.91 4.64
C THR A 408 3.75 -1.44 6.08
N TRP A 409 4.84 -0.88 6.60
CA TRP A 409 4.81 -0.23 7.90
C TRP A 409 5.85 0.86 8.03
N LEU A 410 5.51 1.87 8.81
CA LEU A 410 6.44 2.88 9.29
C LEU A 410 7.05 2.40 10.59
N SER A 411 8.37 2.31 10.70
CA SER A 411 9.07 2.15 11.97
C SER A 411 9.53 3.53 12.46
N ALA A 412 8.80 4.11 13.42
CA ALA A 412 8.97 5.50 13.86
C ALA A 412 9.53 5.60 15.28
N GLN A 413 10.56 6.43 15.48
CA GLN A 413 11.07 6.80 16.79
C GLN A 413 10.62 8.22 17.16
N TYR A 414 10.31 8.42 18.45
CA TYR A 414 9.97 9.73 19.02
C TYR A 414 10.84 9.99 20.24
N ASP A 415 11.37 11.21 20.37
CA ASP A 415 12.16 11.61 21.54
C ASP A 415 11.27 12.37 22.54
N TYR A 416 10.81 11.64 23.55
CA TYR A 416 9.95 12.17 24.61
C TYR A 416 10.70 13.02 25.64
N SER A 417 12.04 13.12 25.56
CA SER A 417 12.83 13.94 26.47
C SER A 417 12.91 15.41 26.05
N LEU A 418 12.52 15.73 24.82
CA LEU A 418 12.60 17.08 24.27
C LEU A 418 11.43 17.97 24.77
N PRO A 419 11.71 19.24 25.13
CA PRO A 419 10.68 20.17 25.60
C PRO A 419 9.81 20.71 24.45
N GLY A 420 8.63 21.24 24.81
CA GLY A 420 7.68 21.86 23.89
C GLY A 420 7.01 20.82 22.97
N ASP A 421 6.57 21.25 21.78
CA ASP A 421 5.92 20.36 20.80
C ASP A 421 6.90 19.42 20.07
N SER A 422 8.19 19.46 20.41
CA SER A 422 9.25 18.68 19.76
C SER A 422 9.02 17.16 19.86
N PHE A 423 8.38 16.67 20.92
CA PHE A 423 8.05 15.24 21.07
C PHE A 423 6.96 14.76 20.09
N LEU A 424 6.21 15.69 19.48
CA LEU A 424 5.23 15.38 18.43
C LEU A 424 5.92 15.07 17.10
N PHE A 425 7.19 15.42 16.95
CA PHE A 425 7.97 15.14 15.77
C PHE A 425 8.92 13.97 16.04
N GLY A 426 9.01 13.08 15.06
CA GLY A 426 9.82 11.88 15.11
C GLY A 426 10.53 11.66 13.79
N GLN A 427 11.18 10.52 13.69
CA GLN A 427 11.83 10.10 12.47
C GLN A 427 11.70 8.60 12.30
N GLY A 428 11.68 8.11 11.06
CA GLY A 428 11.47 6.70 10.82
C GLY A 428 11.83 6.22 9.42
N ARG A 429 11.51 4.95 9.18
CA ARG A 429 11.69 4.25 7.91
C ARG A 429 10.38 3.66 7.44
N LEU A 430 10.20 3.56 6.13
CA LEU A 430 9.08 2.85 5.51
C LEU A 430 9.57 1.51 5.00
N TRP A 431 8.94 0.44 5.47
CA TRP A 431 9.22 -0.92 5.06
C TRP A 431 8.04 -1.48 4.28
N GLY A 432 8.32 -2.37 3.33
CA GLY A 432 7.33 -3.16 2.63
C GLY A 432 7.68 -4.64 2.71
N ARG A 433 6.65 -5.48 2.69
CA ARG A 433 6.79 -6.94 2.54
C ARG A 433 5.96 -7.41 1.36
N SER A 434 6.63 -8.06 0.42
CA SER A 434 6.01 -8.69 -0.75
C SER A 434 5.15 -9.90 -0.38
N PRO A 435 4.32 -10.43 -1.30
CA PRO A 435 3.59 -11.68 -1.09
C PRO A 435 4.54 -12.87 -0.85
N THR A 436 5.72 -12.86 -1.48
CA THR A 436 6.78 -13.86 -1.28
C THR A 436 7.46 -13.76 0.08
N GLY A 437 7.24 -12.67 0.82
CA GLY A 437 7.79 -12.43 2.15
C GLY A 437 9.12 -11.71 2.18
N ALA A 438 9.61 -11.23 1.03
CA ALA A 438 10.77 -10.35 0.99
C ALA A 438 10.43 -9.02 1.67
N VAL A 439 11.30 -8.56 2.57
CA VAL A 439 11.15 -7.28 3.27
C VAL A 439 12.15 -6.29 2.71
N THR A 440 11.67 -5.12 2.30
CA THR A 440 12.45 -4.06 1.66
C THR A 440 12.28 -2.75 2.40
N ASP A 441 13.37 -2.00 2.57
CA ASP A 441 13.35 -0.61 3.05
C ASP A 441 13.11 0.31 1.85
N TRP A 442 11.98 1.00 1.83
CA TRP A 442 11.59 1.94 0.77
C TRP A 442 11.88 3.39 1.13
N THR A 443 12.54 3.65 2.27
CA THR A 443 12.87 5.00 2.73
C THR A 443 13.69 5.77 1.68
N PRO A 444 13.40 7.06 1.43
CA PRO A 444 14.16 7.84 0.45
C PRO A 444 15.60 8.07 0.95
N GLY A 445 16.55 7.35 0.36
CA GLY A 445 17.97 7.43 0.69
C GLY A 445 18.34 6.80 2.03
N ALA A 446 19.55 7.09 2.51
CA ALA A 446 20.10 6.47 3.72
C ALA A 446 19.57 7.07 5.04
N GLY A 447 19.07 8.31 5.00
CA GLY A 447 18.57 9.04 6.17
C GLY A 447 17.20 8.56 6.66
N LEU A 448 16.80 9.01 7.85
CA LEU A 448 15.44 8.78 8.37
C LEU A 448 14.49 9.86 7.85
N MET A 449 13.26 9.47 7.52
CA MET A 449 12.21 10.43 7.14
C MET A 449 11.72 11.17 8.38
N PRO A 450 11.44 12.48 8.28
CA PRO A 450 10.84 13.23 9.37
C PRO A 450 9.32 12.95 9.41
N LEU A 451 8.84 12.52 10.57
CA LEU A 451 7.46 12.06 10.80
C LEU A 451 6.80 12.88 11.90
N HIS A 452 5.47 12.89 11.92
CA HIS A 452 4.70 13.39 13.05
C HIS A 452 4.21 12.22 13.91
N ARG A 453 3.86 12.46 15.18
CA ARG A 453 3.30 11.43 16.07
C ARG A 453 1.97 10.89 15.55
N GLN A 454 1.20 11.71 14.87
CA GLN A 454 -0.07 11.31 14.24
C GLN A 454 0.11 10.66 12.86
N GLN A 455 1.36 10.53 12.38
CA GLN A 455 1.70 9.73 11.21
C GLN A 455 1.64 8.24 11.55
N GLU A 456 0.45 7.77 11.85
CA GLU A 456 0.18 6.39 12.29
C GLU A 456 -0.49 5.57 11.17
N TRP A 457 -0.31 5.99 9.92
CA TRP A 457 -0.99 5.43 8.76
C TRP A 457 -0.08 5.39 7.52
N VAL A 458 -0.36 4.41 6.66
CA VAL A 458 0.12 4.30 5.27
C VAL A 458 -1.06 3.79 4.47
N LEU A 459 -1.29 4.31 3.27
CA LEU A 459 -2.35 3.82 2.38
C LEU A 459 -1.71 3.13 1.19
N MET A 460 -2.21 1.97 0.76
CA MET A 460 -1.57 1.14 -0.25
C MET A 460 -2.50 0.83 -1.42
N HIS A 461 -1.97 0.88 -2.63
CA HIS A 461 -2.70 0.52 -3.86
C HIS A 461 -1.86 -0.34 -4.79
N GLU A 462 -2.51 -1.33 -5.42
CA GLU A 462 -1.92 -2.01 -6.57
C GLU A 462 -1.97 -1.10 -7.80
N LEU A 463 -0.86 -1.05 -8.54
CA LEU A 463 -0.74 -0.34 -9.80
C LEU A 463 -0.58 -1.35 -10.95
N SER A 464 -0.76 -0.88 -12.18
CA SER A 464 -0.53 -1.72 -13.35
C SER A 464 0.94 -2.12 -13.47
N GLY A 465 1.21 -3.23 -14.17
CA GLY A 465 2.57 -3.61 -14.56
C GLY A 465 3.50 -3.91 -13.38
N GLN A 466 3.03 -4.66 -12.39
CA GLN A 466 3.78 -5.10 -11.21
C GLN A 466 4.16 -4.00 -10.19
N TRP A 467 3.70 -2.77 -10.40
CA TRP A 467 3.96 -1.65 -9.51
C TRP A 467 3.03 -1.64 -8.29
N MET A 468 3.49 -1.02 -7.22
CA MET A 468 2.70 -0.69 -6.02
C MET A 468 2.80 0.81 -5.75
N GLY A 469 1.72 1.35 -5.20
CA GLY A 469 1.61 2.71 -4.71
C GLY A 469 1.47 2.73 -3.20
N ALA A 470 2.10 3.70 -2.53
CA ALA A 470 1.84 4.01 -1.14
C ALA A 470 1.70 5.52 -0.92
N PHE A 471 0.82 5.90 0.01
CA PHE A 471 0.66 7.27 0.49
C PHE A 471 0.93 7.37 1.99
N LEU A 472 1.62 8.42 2.39
CA LEU A 472 1.96 8.73 3.77
C LEU A 472 2.16 10.24 3.91
N MET A 473 2.25 10.74 5.14
CA MET A 473 2.66 12.13 5.40
C MET A 473 4.06 12.18 6.04
N THR A 474 4.86 13.11 5.57
CA THR A 474 6.08 13.56 6.26
C THR A 474 5.83 14.90 6.94
N ALA A 475 6.53 15.18 8.02
CA ALA A 475 6.32 16.42 8.77
C ALA A 475 7.62 17.05 9.28
N THR A 476 7.71 18.38 9.28
CA THR A 476 8.84 19.14 9.85
C THR A 476 8.38 19.97 11.03
N ALA A 477 9.24 20.20 12.03
CA ALA A 477 8.85 20.90 13.27
C ALA A 477 8.86 22.43 13.19
N ASN A 478 9.80 23.03 12.45
CA ASN A 478 10.05 24.48 12.52
C ASN A 478 10.31 25.10 11.12
N PRO A 479 9.29 25.74 10.51
CA PRO A 479 7.88 25.75 10.92
C PRO A 479 7.22 24.37 10.73
N PRO A 480 6.08 24.11 11.39
CA PRO A 480 5.28 22.91 11.17
C PRO A 480 4.86 22.81 9.71
N THR A 481 5.25 21.72 9.04
CA THR A 481 4.75 21.38 7.71
C THR A 481 4.28 19.93 7.69
N TYR A 482 3.27 19.65 6.87
CA TYR A 482 2.64 18.34 6.71
C TYR A 482 2.44 18.08 5.23
N THR A 483 3.22 17.17 4.67
CA THR A 483 3.24 16.91 3.23
C THR A 483 2.79 15.49 2.96
N LEU A 484 1.71 15.35 2.20
CA LEU A 484 1.32 14.08 1.59
C LEU A 484 2.37 13.70 0.54
N LYS A 485 2.98 12.53 0.73
CA LYS A 485 3.95 11.92 -0.19
C LYS A 485 3.32 10.72 -0.87
N SER A 486 3.65 10.51 -2.14
CA SER A 486 3.43 9.24 -2.82
C SER A 486 4.76 8.52 -3.01
N LEU A 487 4.69 7.19 -2.95
CA LEU A 487 5.76 6.26 -3.28
C LEU A 487 5.23 5.31 -4.35
N ARG A 488 5.95 5.19 -5.47
CA ARG A 488 5.77 4.13 -6.47
C ARG A 488 6.96 3.19 -6.42
N TYR A 489 6.73 1.89 -6.24
CA TYR A 489 7.81 0.90 -6.11
C TYR A 489 7.45 -0.42 -6.79
N CYS A 490 8.45 -1.12 -7.29
CA CYS A 490 8.29 -2.42 -7.93
C CYS A 490 8.14 -3.51 -6.87
N ALA A 491 7.12 -4.35 -7.00
CA ALA A 491 6.83 -5.39 -6.02
C ALA A 491 6.22 -6.63 -6.68
N PRO A 492 7.00 -7.36 -7.50
CA PRO A 492 6.52 -8.44 -8.36
C PRO A 492 5.93 -9.65 -7.61
#